data_AF-A0A952GWD8-F1
#
_entry.id   AF-A0A952GWD8-F1
#
_cell.length_a   1.000
_cell.length_b   1.000
_cell.length_c   1.000
_cell.angle_alpha   90.00
_cell.angle_beta   90.00
_cell.angle_gamma   90.00
#
_symmetry.space_group_name_H-M   'P 1'
#
loop_
_entity.id
_entity.type
_entity.pdbx_description
1 polymer ?
#
loop_
_entity_poly.entity_id
_entity_poly.type
_entity_poly.pdbx_seq_one_letter_code
_entity_poly.pdbx_strand_id
1 'polypeptide(L)'
;MSVANIALNRFGLGARPGQPAPAEPRRWLLEQFGRYLAAPAQLAALPPSPTILGRLATAYAELRQVRAAAGAAAQPASAQATVAPAMSGTAPAVQTAAQANPGAMLLKPFRDDYIAAVAARTAAAVASDTPFVERLVHFWSNHFAVSIDKIRVVGLAGAFEFEAIRPHVLGKFGDMLQAVEQHPAMLLYLDQAESVGPGSLLGQRAAMRLGANGRKVGLNENLAREILELHTLGVRSGYNQADVTEFARALTGWTVGGLGPRMAQATPGYTFA
;
A
#
# COMPACT_ATOMS: atom_id res chain seq x y z
N MET A 1 -35.06 21.31 -3.41
CA MET A 1 -34.38 20.07 -3.84
C MET A 1 -35.32 18.91 -3.52
N SER A 2 -35.68 18.05 -4.49
CA SER A 2 -36.62 16.94 -4.27
C SER A 2 -35.95 15.78 -3.51
N VAL A 3 -36.75 14.93 -2.85
CA VAL A 3 -36.25 13.74 -2.14
C VAL A 3 -35.54 12.77 -3.11
N ALA A 4 -36.07 12.62 -4.34
CA ALA A 4 -35.42 11.84 -5.39
C ALA A 4 -34.05 12.42 -5.79
N ASN A 5 -33.92 13.75 -5.90
CA ASN A 5 -32.64 14.38 -6.19
C ASN A 5 -31.63 14.19 -5.05
N ILE A 6 -32.08 14.20 -3.79
CA ILE A 6 -31.24 13.89 -2.63
C ILE A 6 -30.75 12.44 -2.70
N ALA A 7 -31.64 11.48 -2.93
CA ALA A 7 -31.26 10.07 -3.03
C ALA A 7 -30.24 9.82 -4.15
N LEU A 8 -30.48 10.37 -5.34
CA LEU A 8 -29.60 10.17 -6.49
C LEU A 8 -28.25 10.86 -6.34
N ASN A 9 -28.19 12.09 -5.81
CA ASN A 9 -26.97 12.90 -5.84
C ASN A 9 -26.26 13.01 -4.49
N ARG A 10 -26.98 13.03 -3.36
CA ARG A 10 -26.39 13.17 -2.00
C ARG A 10 -26.08 11.83 -1.37
N PHE A 11 -26.85 10.79 -1.70
CA PHE A 11 -26.53 9.41 -1.30
C PHE A 11 -25.89 8.58 -2.41
N GLY A 12 -26.40 8.63 -3.64
CA GLY A 12 -25.80 7.96 -4.81
C GLY A 12 -24.83 8.82 -5.62
N LEU A 13 -24.10 8.22 -6.57
CA LEU A 13 -23.11 8.88 -7.44
C LEU A 13 -23.71 9.77 -8.55
N GLY A 14 -24.98 10.14 -8.47
CA GLY A 14 -25.71 10.86 -9.52
C GLY A 14 -26.62 9.96 -10.35
N ALA A 15 -27.52 10.58 -11.11
CA ALA A 15 -28.39 9.87 -12.04
C ALA A 15 -27.61 9.47 -13.30
N ARG A 16 -27.83 8.24 -13.79
CA ARG A 16 -27.30 7.82 -15.10
C ARG A 16 -28.08 8.46 -16.25
N PRO A 17 -27.48 8.60 -17.45
CA PRO A 17 -28.21 9.02 -18.64
C PRO A 17 -29.47 8.16 -18.86
N GLY A 18 -30.63 8.80 -18.94
CA GLY A 18 -31.92 8.12 -19.14
C GLY A 18 -32.50 7.42 -17.90
N GLN A 19 -31.85 7.47 -16.74
CA GLN A 19 -32.40 6.88 -15.52
C GLN A 19 -33.56 7.72 -14.97
N PRO A 20 -34.78 7.17 -14.82
CA PRO A 20 -35.88 7.88 -14.20
C PRO A 20 -35.62 8.12 -12.70
N ALA A 21 -36.19 9.19 -12.17
CA ALA A 21 -36.17 9.45 -10.73
C ALA A 21 -36.89 8.32 -9.97
N PRO A 22 -36.34 7.81 -8.86
CA PRO A 22 -36.98 6.76 -8.08
C PRO A 22 -38.29 7.28 -7.48
N ALA A 23 -39.39 6.53 -7.70
CA ALA A 23 -40.70 6.85 -7.13
C ALA A 23 -40.71 6.75 -5.59
N GLU A 24 -39.94 5.80 -5.04
CA GLU A 24 -39.78 5.56 -3.61
C GLU A 24 -38.29 5.71 -3.20
N PRO A 25 -37.75 6.94 -3.06
CA PRO A 25 -36.31 7.17 -2.93
C PRO A 25 -35.66 6.48 -1.74
N ARG A 26 -36.34 6.44 -0.58
CA ARG A 26 -35.84 5.77 0.63
C ARG A 26 -35.73 4.26 0.42
N ARG A 27 -36.75 3.65 -0.17
CA ARG A 27 -36.77 2.22 -0.49
C ARG A 27 -35.68 1.89 -1.51
N TRP A 28 -35.54 2.70 -2.55
CA TRP A 28 -34.49 2.57 -3.56
C TRP A 28 -33.07 2.60 -2.98
N LEU A 29 -32.81 3.39 -1.94
CA LEU A 29 -31.52 3.38 -1.22
C LEU A 29 -31.33 2.09 -0.41
N LEU A 30 -32.34 1.70 0.37
CA LEU A 30 -32.25 0.55 1.28
C LEU A 30 -32.15 -0.80 0.53
N GLU A 31 -32.75 -0.92 -0.64
CA GLU A 31 -32.65 -2.16 -1.45
C GLU A 31 -31.25 -2.36 -2.05
N GLN A 32 -30.37 -1.36 -2.02
CA GLN A 32 -29.00 -1.49 -2.52
C GLN A 32 -28.13 -2.37 -1.61
N PHE A 33 -28.37 -2.36 -0.30
CA PHE A 33 -27.59 -3.15 0.66
C PHE A 33 -27.65 -4.66 0.36
N GLY A 34 -28.81 -5.16 -0.08
CA GLY A 34 -29.00 -6.58 -0.43
C GLY A 34 -28.49 -6.97 -1.82
N ARG A 35 -28.09 -6.01 -2.65
CA ARG A 35 -27.59 -6.23 -4.02
C ARG A 35 -26.11 -5.91 -4.20
N TYR A 36 -25.47 -5.40 -3.15
CA TYR A 36 -24.08 -4.99 -3.21
C TYR A 36 -23.17 -6.19 -3.43
N LEU A 37 -22.23 -6.04 -4.37
CA LEU A 37 -21.18 -7.01 -4.64
C LEU A 37 -19.85 -6.37 -4.26
N ALA A 38 -19.16 -6.94 -3.27
CA ALA A 38 -17.85 -6.44 -2.83
C ALA A 38 -16.78 -6.56 -3.94
N ALA A 39 -16.85 -7.61 -4.76
CA ALA A 39 -15.93 -7.88 -5.85
C ALA A 39 -16.69 -8.02 -7.19
N PRO A 40 -17.15 -6.90 -7.80
CA PRO A 40 -17.71 -6.96 -9.13
C PRO A 40 -16.62 -7.35 -10.15
N ALA A 41 -17.02 -7.86 -11.32
CA ALA A 41 -16.11 -8.51 -12.28
C ALA A 41 -14.89 -7.66 -12.67
N GLN A 42 -15.06 -6.33 -12.75
CA GLN A 42 -13.99 -5.39 -13.06
C GLN A 42 -12.86 -5.42 -12.02
N LEU A 43 -13.20 -5.63 -10.74
CA LEU A 43 -12.25 -5.66 -9.64
C LEU A 43 -11.70 -7.08 -9.41
N ALA A 44 -12.57 -8.09 -9.53
CA ALA A 44 -12.19 -9.49 -9.35
C ALA A 44 -11.13 -9.99 -10.35
N ALA A 45 -10.99 -9.31 -11.49
CA ALA A 45 -9.98 -9.61 -12.50
C ALA A 45 -8.58 -9.09 -12.15
N LEU A 46 -8.44 -8.22 -11.15
CA LEU A 46 -7.14 -7.66 -10.76
C LEU A 46 -6.33 -8.62 -9.89
N PRO A 47 -4.99 -8.53 -9.93
CA PRO A 47 -4.15 -9.36 -9.08
C PRO A 47 -4.36 -9.00 -7.59
N PRO A 48 -4.49 -10.01 -6.70
CA PRO A 48 -4.60 -9.78 -5.27
C PRO A 48 -3.27 -9.36 -4.66
N SER A 49 -3.31 -8.80 -3.44
CA SER A 49 -2.14 -8.27 -2.74
C SER A 49 -0.99 -9.28 -2.56
N PRO A 50 -1.20 -10.59 -2.29
CA PRO A 50 -0.09 -11.54 -2.20
C PRO A 50 0.66 -11.71 -3.52
N THR A 51 -0.04 -11.67 -4.65
CA THR A 51 0.57 -11.77 -5.99
C THR A 51 1.38 -10.52 -6.31
N ILE A 52 0.87 -9.34 -5.98
CA ILE A 52 1.59 -8.07 -6.13
C ILE A 52 2.84 -8.05 -5.25
N LEU A 53 2.72 -8.48 -3.99
CA LEU A 53 3.84 -8.55 -3.04
C LEU A 53 4.92 -9.55 -3.49
N GLY A 54 4.54 -10.70 -4.03
CA GLY A 54 5.49 -11.66 -4.60
C GLY A 54 6.30 -11.04 -5.75
N ARG A 55 5.63 -10.36 -6.68
CA ARG A 55 6.32 -9.62 -7.76
C ARG A 55 7.23 -8.52 -7.20
N LEU A 56 6.77 -7.78 -6.19
CA LEU A 56 7.54 -6.72 -5.55
C LEU A 56 8.80 -7.26 -4.85
N ALA A 57 8.69 -8.39 -4.16
CA ALA A 57 9.80 -9.07 -3.51
C ALA A 57 10.89 -9.45 -4.53
N THR A 58 10.49 -10.06 -5.66
CA THR A 58 11.39 -10.40 -6.76
C THR A 58 12.08 -9.16 -7.33
N ALA A 59 11.31 -8.12 -7.65
CA ALA A 59 11.84 -6.87 -8.17
C ALA A 59 12.87 -6.23 -7.23
N TYR A 60 12.62 -6.26 -5.91
CA TYR A 60 13.59 -5.76 -4.93
C TYR A 60 14.84 -6.64 -4.81
N ALA A 61 14.72 -7.96 -4.95
CA ALA A 61 15.87 -8.84 -4.96
C ALA A 61 16.78 -8.56 -6.16
N GLU A 62 16.19 -8.41 -7.35
CA GLU A 62 16.89 -8.04 -8.59
C GLU A 62 17.53 -6.65 -8.49
N LEU A 63 16.80 -5.65 -7.98
CA LEU A 63 17.33 -4.31 -7.72
C LEU A 63 18.57 -4.34 -6.83
N ARG A 64 18.59 -5.19 -5.80
CA ARG A 64 19.77 -5.36 -4.93
C ARG A 64 20.95 -5.96 -5.69
N GLN A 65 20.70 -6.97 -6.53
CA GLN A 65 21.76 -7.59 -7.35
C GLN A 65 22.35 -6.60 -8.35
N VAL A 66 21.51 -5.84 -9.06
CA VAL A 66 21.94 -4.81 -10.01
C VAL A 66 22.79 -3.75 -9.30
N ARG A 67 22.35 -3.27 -8.13
CA ARG A 67 23.12 -2.30 -7.33
C ARG A 67 24.44 -2.87 -6.83
N ALA A 68 24.46 -4.13 -6.41
CA ALA A 68 25.69 -4.80 -5.97
C ALA A 68 26.69 -4.97 -7.12
N ALA A 69 26.24 -5.38 -8.32
CA ALA A 69 27.07 -5.51 -9.51
C ALA A 69 27.63 -4.15 -9.97
N ALA A 70 26.80 -3.10 -9.98
CA ALA A 70 27.25 -1.74 -10.30
C ALA A 70 28.27 -1.22 -9.28
N GLY A 71 28.05 -1.48 -7.99
CA GLY A 71 28.99 -1.13 -6.93
C GLY A 71 30.32 -1.87 -7.03
N ALA A 72 30.31 -3.15 -7.44
CA ALA A 72 31.52 -3.93 -7.69
C ALA A 72 32.29 -3.44 -8.93
N ALA A 73 31.59 -3.05 -10.00
CA ALA A 73 32.20 -2.51 -11.22
C ALA A 73 32.79 -1.09 -11.04
N ALA A 74 32.28 -0.33 -10.05
CA ALA A 74 32.77 1.01 -9.74
C ALA A 74 33.99 1.04 -8.79
N GLN A 75 34.40 -0.11 -8.22
CA GLN A 75 35.64 -0.18 -7.44
C GLN A 75 36.83 -0.15 -8.40
N PRO A 76 37.78 0.81 -8.28
CA PRO A 76 38.98 0.77 -9.10
C PRO A 76 39.74 -0.50 -8.75
N ALA A 77 39.92 -1.39 -9.73
CA ALA A 77 40.95 -2.42 -9.63
C ALA A 77 42.24 -1.70 -9.25
N SER A 78 42.91 -2.14 -8.19
CA SER A 78 44.20 -1.61 -7.77
C SER A 78 45.18 -1.77 -8.94
N ALA A 79 45.32 -0.72 -9.74
CA ALA A 79 46.17 -0.68 -10.91
C ALA A 79 47.60 -0.44 -10.44
N GLN A 80 48.43 -1.49 -10.49
CA GLN A 80 49.83 -1.29 -10.83
C GLN A 80 49.86 -0.74 -12.26
N ALA A 81 49.88 0.59 -12.36
CA ALA A 81 49.89 1.31 -13.62
C ALA A 81 51.29 1.27 -14.25
N THR A 82 51.51 0.39 -15.22
CA THR A 82 52.54 0.60 -16.26
C THR A 82 51.93 1.48 -17.34
N VAL A 83 52.48 2.68 -17.50
CA VAL A 83 51.99 3.72 -18.42
C VAL A 83 52.42 3.35 -19.86
N ALA A 84 51.47 3.18 -20.77
CA ALA A 84 51.70 3.16 -22.21
C ALA A 84 50.73 4.15 -22.89
N PRO A 85 51.17 4.90 -23.93
CA PRO A 85 50.39 6.00 -24.46
C PRO A 85 49.30 5.54 -25.45
N ALA A 86 48.23 6.34 -25.46
CA ALA A 86 46.97 6.10 -26.14
C ALA A 86 47.03 6.28 -27.66
N MET A 87 46.24 5.47 -28.37
CA MET A 87 45.74 5.77 -29.71
C MET A 87 44.23 5.51 -29.78
N SER A 88 43.59 6.38 -30.57
CA SER A 88 42.21 6.85 -30.56
C SER A 88 41.13 5.86 -31.03
N GLY A 89 39.90 6.08 -30.55
CA GLY A 89 38.70 6.01 -31.39
C GLY A 89 37.70 4.89 -31.07
N THR A 90 36.61 5.21 -30.37
CA THR A 90 35.28 4.57 -30.57
C THR A 90 34.17 5.55 -30.17
N ALA A 91 33.12 5.62 -30.99
CA ALA A 91 31.94 6.47 -30.80
C ALA A 91 31.13 6.08 -29.54
N PRO A 92 30.37 6.99 -28.91
CA PRO A 92 29.56 6.64 -27.75
C PRO A 92 28.41 5.71 -28.20
N ALA A 93 28.36 4.52 -27.62
CA ALA A 93 27.23 3.60 -27.80
C ALA A 93 25.94 4.26 -27.30
N VAL A 94 24.91 4.29 -28.14
CA VAL A 94 23.56 4.71 -27.74
C VAL A 94 23.03 3.68 -26.73
N GLN A 95 23.15 3.98 -25.44
CA GLN A 95 22.51 3.19 -24.40
C GLN A 95 21.00 3.39 -24.51
N THR A 96 20.26 2.30 -24.66
CA THR A 96 18.79 2.34 -24.65
C THR A 96 18.30 2.85 -23.28
N ALA A 97 17.14 3.49 -23.21
CA ALA A 97 16.57 3.96 -21.93
C ALA A 97 16.43 2.83 -20.87
N ALA A 98 16.34 1.57 -21.32
CA ALA A 98 16.36 0.37 -20.49
C ALA A 98 17.72 0.11 -19.82
N GLN A 99 18.82 0.42 -20.50
CA GLN A 99 20.19 0.33 -19.96
C GLN A 99 20.53 1.54 -19.07
N ALA A 100 19.91 2.69 -19.29
CA ALA A 100 20.18 3.93 -18.55
C ALA A 100 19.57 3.95 -17.12
N ASN A 101 18.46 3.25 -16.86
CA ASN A 101 17.87 3.15 -15.52
C ASN A 101 17.13 1.81 -15.29
N PRO A 102 17.86 0.70 -15.10
CA PRO A 102 17.27 -0.62 -14.89
C PRO A 102 16.30 -0.66 -13.69
N GLY A 103 16.51 0.19 -12.68
CA GLY A 103 15.64 0.22 -11.52
C GLY A 103 14.25 0.84 -11.78
N ALA A 104 14.17 1.83 -12.68
CA ALA A 104 12.88 2.38 -13.10
C ALA A 104 12.05 1.37 -13.88
N MET A 105 12.69 0.50 -14.68
CA MET A 105 12.00 -0.55 -15.43
C MET A 105 11.41 -1.63 -14.52
N LEU A 106 12.14 -2.04 -13.48
CA LEU A 106 11.68 -3.06 -12.53
C LEU A 106 10.46 -2.61 -11.72
N LEU A 107 10.28 -1.30 -11.53
CA LEU A 107 9.17 -0.74 -10.77
C LEU A 107 7.99 -0.27 -11.63
N LYS A 108 8.17 -0.22 -12.97
CA LYS A 108 7.11 0.18 -13.91
C LYS A 108 5.84 -0.68 -13.80
N PRO A 109 5.89 -2.02 -13.70
CA PRO A 109 4.68 -2.85 -13.65
C PRO A 109 3.74 -2.50 -12.49
N PHE A 110 4.26 -2.02 -11.35
CA PHE A 110 3.42 -1.63 -10.21
C PHE A 110 2.65 -0.33 -10.47
N ARG A 111 3.19 0.58 -11.30
CA ARG A 111 2.44 1.75 -11.77
C ARG A 111 1.33 1.32 -12.71
N ASP A 112 1.58 0.34 -13.57
CA ASP A 112 0.57 -0.21 -14.47
C ASP A 112 -0.55 -0.90 -13.67
N ASP A 113 -0.21 -1.66 -12.61
CA ASP A 113 -1.18 -2.23 -11.66
C ASP A 113 -2.04 -1.14 -10.99
N TYR A 114 -1.41 -0.04 -10.55
CA TYR A 114 -2.13 1.10 -9.95
C TYR A 114 -3.12 1.74 -10.94
N ILE A 115 -2.68 2.01 -12.18
CA ILE A 115 -3.53 2.59 -13.22
C ILE A 115 -4.70 1.65 -13.55
N ALA A 116 -4.44 0.35 -13.66
CA ALA A 116 -5.47 -0.66 -13.88
C ALA A 116 -6.50 -0.67 -12.74
N ALA A 117 -6.05 -0.57 -11.49
CA ALA A 117 -6.93 -0.49 -10.34
C ALA A 117 -7.80 0.78 -10.32
N VAL A 118 -7.24 1.94 -10.66
CA VAL A 118 -7.99 3.20 -10.78
C VAL A 118 -9.06 3.08 -11.87
N ALA A 119 -8.71 2.52 -13.03
CA ALA A 119 -9.65 2.30 -14.13
C ALA A 119 -10.77 1.33 -13.73
N ALA A 120 -10.42 0.20 -13.10
CA ALA A 120 -11.38 -0.80 -12.63
C ALA A 120 -12.34 -0.24 -11.57
N ARG A 121 -11.82 0.51 -10.59
CA ARG A 121 -12.62 1.21 -9.56
C ARG A 121 -13.60 2.19 -10.19
N THR A 122 -13.14 2.98 -11.16
CA THR A 122 -13.97 3.96 -11.87
C THR A 122 -15.07 3.25 -12.66
N ALA A 123 -14.73 2.18 -13.39
CA ALA A 123 -15.68 1.39 -14.15
C ALA A 123 -16.74 0.73 -13.23
N ALA A 124 -16.32 0.17 -12.10
CA ALA A 124 -17.22 -0.38 -11.10
C ALA A 124 -18.20 0.68 -10.56
N ALA A 125 -17.71 1.86 -10.19
CA ALA A 125 -18.54 2.95 -9.68
C ALA A 125 -19.56 3.45 -10.71
N VAL A 126 -19.15 3.63 -11.98
CA VAL A 126 -20.04 4.08 -13.06
C VAL A 126 -21.13 3.04 -13.38
N ALA A 127 -20.77 1.75 -13.38
CA ALA A 127 -21.66 0.65 -13.71
C ALA A 127 -22.46 0.10 -12.52
N SER A 128 -22.20 0.56 -11.29
CA SER A 128 -22.77 -0.02 -10.07
C SER A 128 -24.25 0.28 -9.89
N ASP A 129 -25.08 -0.76 -9.79
CA ASP A 129 -26.51 -0.65 -9.47
C ASP A 129 -26.78 -0.41 -7.97
N THR A 130 -25.70 -0.22 -7.20
CA THR A 130 -25.70 0.13 -5.77
C THR A 130 -24.85 1.39 -5.51
N PRO A 131 -25.15 2.53 -6.16
CA PRO A 131 -24.31 3.73 -6.09
C PRO A 131 -24.24 4.37 -4.69
N PHE A 132 -25.20 4.09 -3.81
CA PHE A 132 -25.13 4.49 -2.41
C PHE A 132 -24.01 3.75 -1.68
N VAL A 133 -23.91 2.43 -1.87
CA VAL A 133 -22.85 1.63 -1.24
C VAL A 133 -21.47 2.00 -1.80
N GLU A 134 -21.37 2.25 -3.11
CA GLU A 134 -20.11 2.77 -3.70
C GLU A 134 -19.68 4.11 -3.10
N ARG A 135 -20.61 4.99 -2.75
CA ARG A 135 -20.28 6.22 -2.02
C ARG A 135 -19.73 5.93 -0.63
N LEU A 136 -20.28 4.93 0.08
CA LEU A 136 -19.73 4.50 1.38
C LEU A 136 -18.32 3.92 1.21
N VAL A 137 -18.08 3.13 0.17
CA VAL A 137 -16.72 2.66 -0.16
C VAL A 137 -15.78 3.85 -0.34
N HIS A 138 -16.16 4.86 -1.15
CA HIS A 138 -15.32 6.05 -1.34
C HIS A 138 -15.08 6.84 -0.05
N PHE A 139 -16.10 6.94 0.82
CA PHE A 139 -15.97 7.58 2.13
C PHE A 139 -14.92 6.87 2.99
N TRP A 140 -15.01 5.55 3.12
CA TRP A 140 -14.08 4.76 3.93
C TRP A 140 -12.67 4.69 3.32
N SER A 141 -12.56 4.60 1.99
CA SER A 141 -11.26 4.67 1.31
C SER A 141 -10.58 6.03 1.48
N ASN A 142 -11.35 7.10 1.66
CA ASN A 142 -10.81 8.41 1.99
C ASN A 142 -10.43 8.52 3.47
N HIS A 143 -11.20 7.90 4.37
CA HIS A 143 -10.92 7.87 5.81
C HIS A 143 -9.62 7.13 6.13
N PHE A 144 -9.38 5.99 5.49
CA PHE A 144 -8.21 5.12 5.72
C PHE A 144 -7.12 5.26 4.64
N ALA A 145 -7.02 6.44 4.01
CA ALA A 145 -6.23 6.60 2.80
C ALA A 145 -4.74 6.20 2.96
N VAL A 146 -4.19 5.58 1.91
CA VAL A 146 -2.75 5.31 1.76
C VAL A 146 -2.16 6.13 0.62
N SER A 147 -0.90 6.53 0.72
CA SER A 147 -0.22 7.27 -0.36
C SER A 147 0.69 6.39 -1.21
N ILE A 148 0.54 6.51 -2.53
CA ILE A 148 1.41 5.89 -3.54
C ILE A 148 2.78 6.59 -3.67
N ASP A 149 2.99 7.74 -3.01
CA ASP A 149 4.30 8.38 -2.95
C ASP A 149 5.33 7.45 -2.28
N LYS A 150 4.85 6.56 -1.40
CA LYS A 150 5.63 5.42 -0.95
C LYS A 150 5.67 4.37 -2.04
N ILE A 151 6.82 4.26 -2.69
CA ILE A 151 7.04 3.35 -3.83
C ILE A 151 6.62 1.88 -3.57
N ARG A 152 6.75 1.41 -2.32
CA ARG A 152 6.34 0.06 -1.89
C ARG A 152 4.81 -0.14 -1.87
N VAL A 153 4.04 0.95 -1.85
CA VAL A 153 2.57 0.98 -1.76
C VAL A 153 1.91 1.08 -3.14
N VAL A 154 2.61 1.59 -4.16
CA VAL A 154 2.04 1.91 -5.49
C VAL A 154 1.15 0.80 -6.04
N GLY A 155 1.68 -0.43 -6.15
CA GLY A 155 0.92 -1.56 -6.69
C GLY A 155 -0.18 -2.09 -5.76
N LEU A 156 -0.17 -1.73 -4.48
CA LEU A 156 -1.07 -2.27 -3.45
C LEU A 156 -2.26 -1.35 -3.13
N ALA A 157 -2.21 -0.08 -3.52
CA ALA A 157 -3.26 0.89 -3.17
C ALA A 157 -4.65 0.49 -3.68
N GLY A 158 -4.73 -0.16 -4.86
CA GLY A 158 -5.98 -0.71 -5.38
C GLY A 158 -6.48 -1.90 -4.56
N ALA A 159 -5.59 -2.89 -4.34
CA ALA A 159 -5.90 -4.09 -3.57
C ALA A 159 -6.34 -3.75 -2.13
N PHE A 160 -5.78 -2.69 -1.53
CA PHE A 160 -6.16 -2.20 -0.21
C PHE A 160 -7.66 -1.89 -0.09
N GLU A 161 -8.22 -1.08 -0.99
CA GLU A 161 -9.68 -0.84 -0.97
C GLU A 161 -10.46 -2.15 -1.17
N PHE A 162 -9.98 -3.01 -2.08
CA PHE A 162 -10.75 -4.17 -2.55
C PHE A 162 -10.78 -5.30 -1.54
N GLU A 163 -9.71 -5.46 -0.76
CA GLU A 163 -9.53 -6.53 0.19
C GLU A 163 -9.89 -6.09 1.61
N ALA A 164 -9.59 -4.84 1.99
CA ALA A 164 -9.82 -4.37 3.35
C ALA A 164 -11.16 -3.63 3.54
N ILE A 165 -11.60 -2.83 2.55
CA ILE A 165 -12.74 -1.92 2.73
C ILE A 165 -14.01 -2.51 2.15
N ARG A 166 -14.01 -2.87 0.87
CA ARG A 166 -15.21 -3.35 0.16
C ARG A 166 -15.91 -4.53 0.83
N PRO A 167 -15.21 -5.58 1.31
CA PRO A 167 -15.87 -6.71 1.96
C PRO A 167 -16.54 -6.34 3.29
N HIS A 168 -16.08 -5.26 3.94
CA HIS A 168 -16.52 -4.86 5.27
C HIS A 168 -17.41 -3.61 5.27
N VAL A 169 -17.71 -3.01 4.10
CA VAL A 169 -18.38 -1.70 3.98
C VAL A 169 -19.78 -1.65 4.61
N LEU A 170 -20.47 -2.80 4.67
CA LEU A 170 -21.79 -2.96 5.29
C LEU A 170 -21.74 -3.72 6.62
N GLY A 171 -20.53 -4.02 7.11
CA GLY A 171 -20.27 -4.85 8.29
C GLY A 171 -19.98 -4.05 9.56
N LYS A 172 -19.30 -4.69 10.51
CA LYS A 172 -18.86 -4.04 11.74
C LYS A 172 -17.62 -3.21 11.47
N PHE A 173 -17.59 -2.00 12.04
CA PHE A 173 -16.43 -1.12 11.93
C PHE A 173 -15.14 -1.77 12.46
N GLY A 174 -15.19 -2.51 13.57
CA GLY A 174 -14.02 -3.20 14.12
C GLY A 174 -13.39 -4.21 13.15
N ASP A 175 -14.22 -4.92 12.38
CA ASP A 175 -13.74 -5.90 11.40
C ASP A 175 -13.05 -5.17 10.22
N MET A 176 -13.63 -4.06 9.75
CA MET A 176 -13.01 -3.20 8.73
C MET A 176 -11.69 -2.61 9.22
N LEU A 177 -11.68 -2.05 10.44
CA LEU A 177 -10.49 -1.46 11.04
C LEU A 177 -9.37 -2.50 11.08
N GLN A 178 -9.63 -3.70 11.60
CA GLN A 178 -8.62 -4.76 11.65
C GLN A 178 -8.11 -5.12 10.24
N ALA A 179 -9.01 -5.29 9.26
CA ALA A 179 -8.62 -5.59 7.89
C ALA A 179 -7.75 -4.48 7.28
N VAL A 180 -8.07 -3.21 7.55
CA VAL A 180 -7.31 -2.04 7.09
C VAL A 180 -5.93 -1.99 7.73
N GLU A 181 -5.84 -2.07 9.06
CA GLU A 181 -4.57 -1.87 9.77
C GLU A 181 -3.59 -3.03 9.56
N GLN A 182 -4.09 -4.23 9.24
CA GLN A 182 -3.26 -5.38 8.91
C GLN A 182 -2.90 -5.45 7.42
N HIS A 183 -3.58 -4.71 6.55
CA HIS A 183 -3.32 -4.79 5.11
C HIS A 183 -1.88 -4.33 4.79
N PRO A 184 -1.13 -5.07 3.94
CA PRO A 184 0.26 -4.75 3.62
C PRO A 184 0.49 -3.32 3.13
N ALA A 185 -0.47 -2.74 2.39
CA ALA A 185 -0.41 -1.34 1.97
C ALA A 185 -0.31 -0.37 3.17
N MET A 186 -1.13 -0.57 4.20
CA MET A 186 -1.15 0.28 5.40
C MET A 186 0.12 0.12 6.22
N LEU A 187 0.56 -1.14 6.42
CA LEU A 187 1.80 -1.44 7.14
C LEU A 187 3.03 -0.84 6.47
N LEU A 188 3.08 -0.83 5.14
CA LEU A 188 4.16 -0.19 4.38
C LEU A 188 4.00 1.33 4.32
N TYR A 189 2.76 1.82 4.28
CA TYR A 189 2.47 3.26 4.25
C TYR A 189 2.90 3.95 5.54
N LEU A 190 2.73 3.32 6.69
CA LEU A 190 3.07 3.90 8.00
C LEU A 190 4.41 3.39 8.57
N ASP A 191 5.19 2.68 7.73
CA ASP A 191 6.48 2.06 8.08
C ASP A 191 6.38 1.09 9.29
N GLN A 192 5.21 0.50 9.52
CA GLN A 192 5.00 -0.45 10.62
C GLN A 192 5.82 -1.72 10.43
N ALA A 193 6.01 -2.16 9.19
CA ALA A 193 6.83 -3.34 8.89
C ALA A 193 8.30 -3.18 9.33
N GLU A 194 8.75 -1.96 9.63
CA GLU A 194 10.09 -1.64 10.15
C GLU A 194 10.13 -1.43 11.67
N SER A 195 8.96 -1.45 12.34
CA SER A 195 8.83 -1.26 13.78
C SER A 195 9.44 -2.42 14.56
N VAL A 196 10.30 -2.12 15.52
CA VAL A 196 10.99 -3.14 16.33
C VAL A 196 10.82 -2.84 17.80
N GLY A 197 10.28 -3.83 18.52
CA GLY A 197 10.13 -3.75 19.97
C GLY A 197 11.50 -3.73 20.67
N PRO A 198 11.73 -2.83 21.64
CA PRO A 198 13.03 -2.70 22.30
C PRO A 198 13.42 -3.95 23.12
N GLY A 199 12.43 -4.71 23.60
CA GLY A 199 12.66 -5.98 24.30
C GLY A 199 12.93 -7.18 23.37
N SER A 200 12.71 -7.04 22.07
CA SER A 200 12.91 -8.16 21.12
C SER A 200 14.39 -8.48 20.93
N LEU A 201 14.72 -9.72 20.56
CA LEU A 201 16.08 -10.12 20.20
C LEU A 201 16.69 -9.20 19.12
N LEU A 202 15.85 -8.72 18.21
CA LEU A 202 16.26 -7.80 17.17
C LEU A 202 16.59 -6.41 17.73
N GLY A 203 15.73 -5.89 18.62
CA GLY A 203 15.95 -4.61 19.31
C GLY A 203 17.22 -4.62 20.15
N GLN A 204 17.44 -5.69 20.92
CA GLN A 204 18.65 -5.90 21.71
C GLN A 204 19.91 -5.94 20.83
N ARG A 205 19.88 -6.70 19.71
CA ARG A 205 20.99 -6.74 18.74
C ARG A 205 21.25 -5.41 18.06
N ALA A 206 20.20 -4.64 17.77
CA ALA A 206 20.36 -3.30 17.21
C ALA A 206 20.98 -2.33 18.22
N ALA A 207 20.56 -2.38 19.49
CA ALA A 207 21.14 -1.61 20.58
C ALA A 207 22.65 -1.88 20.75
N MET A 208 23.07 -3.14 20.64
CA MET A 208 24.49 -3.52 20.69
C MET A 208 25.31 -2.99 19.49
N ARG A 209 24.69 -2.82 18.32
CA ARG A 209 25.36 -2.36 17.08
C ARG A 209 25.38 -0.84 16.89
N LEU A 210 24.61 -0.10 17.68
CA LEU A 210 24.51 1.36 17.59
C LEU A 210 25.85 2.08 17.82
N GLY A 211 26.83 1.42 18.46
CA GLY A 211 28.22 1.92 18.57
C GLY A 211 29.05 1.86 17.29
N ALA A 212 28.59 1.18 16.22
CA ALA A 212 29.41 0.91 15.03
C ALA A 212 29.01 1.67 13.75
N ASN A 213 27.72 2.04 13.54
CA ASN A 213 27.26 2.72 12.30
C ASN A 213 25.88 3.43 12.39
N GLY A 214 25.43 3.87 13.58
CA GLY A 214 24.42 4.93 13.73
C GLY A 214 22.95 4.69 13.29
N ARG A 215 22.56 3.58 12.66
CA ARG A 215 21.15 3.36 12.27
C ARG A 215 20.29 2.93 13.47
N LYS A 216 19.55 3.87 14.07
CA LYS A 216 18.54 3.59 15.11
C LYS A 216 17.42 2.73 14.52
N VAL A 217 17.43 1.44 14.85
CA VAL A 217 16.27 0.55 14.72
C VAL A 217 15.50 0.67 16.03
N GLY A 218 14.19 0.92 15.96
CA GLY A 218 13.41 1.19 17.16
C GLY A 218 11.92 1.08 16.93
N LEU A 219 11.18 1.43 17.98
CA LEU A 219 9.74 1.46 17.96
C LEU A 219 9.26 2.53 16.98
N ASN A 220 8.36 2.17 16.06
CA ASN A 220 7.64 3.12 15.22
C ASN A 220 6.24 3.29 15.80
N GLU A 221 5.88 4.52 16.13
CA GLU A 221 4.59 4.88 16.74
C GLU A 221 3.53 5.33 15.73
N ASN A 222 3.90 5.51 14.46
CA ASN A 222 3.01 6.14 13.47
C ASN A 222 1.69 5.38 13.34
N LEU A 223 1.71 4.06 13.14
CA LEU A 223 0.47 3.28 13.01
C LEU A 223 -0.41 3.37 14.26
N ALA A 224 0.17 3.22 15.46
CA ALA A 224 -0.58 3.33 16.71
C ALA A 224 -1.22 4.72 16.87
N ARG A 225 -0.47 5.77 16.49
CA ARG A 225 -0.97 7.14 16.48
C ARG A 225 -2.12 7.28 15.50
N GLU A 226 -1.94 6.93 14.23
CA GLU A 226 -2.97 7.02 13.19
C GLU A 226 -4.25 6.30 13.60
N ILE A 227 -4.14 5.09 14.18
CA ILE A 227 -5.29 4.34 14.67
C ILE A 227 -6.07 5.15 15.72
N LEU A 228 -5.40 5.69 16.72
CA LEU A 228 -6.03 6.45 17.80
C LEU A 228 -6.54 7.81 17.30
N GLU A 229 -5.72 8.55 16.57
CA GLU A 229 -5.97 9.96 16.23
C GLU A 229 -6.87 10.14 15.04
N LEU A 230 -6.66 9.41 13.95
CA LEU A 230 -7.35 9.64 12.68
C LEU A 230 -8.39 8.57 12.38
N HIS A 231 -8.12 7.32 12.74
CA HIS A 231 -8.98 6.22 12.33
C HIS A 231 -10.12 5.92 13.30
N THR A 232 -9.96 6.22 14.60
CA THR A 232 -10.94 5.84 15.63
C THR A 232 -11.41 6.99 16.51
N LEU A 233 -10.58 7.46 17.46
CA LEU A 233 -11.03 8.31 18.57
C LEU A 233 -11.03 9.82 18.24
N GLY A 234 -10.21 10.23 17.28
CA GLY A 234 -10.01 11.64 16.94
C GLY A 234 -8.86 12.26 17.73
N VAL A 235 -8.34 13.39 17.25
CA VAL A 235 -7.24 14.11 17.92
C VAL A 235 -7.67 14.64 19.29
N ARG A 236 -6.84 14.42 20.33
CA ARG A 236 -7.05 14.88 21.73
C ARG A 236 -8.27 14.26 22.42
N SER A 237 -8.49 12.97 22.23
CA SER A 237 -9.66 12.24 22.74
C SER A 237 -9.27 11.18 23.80
N GLY A 238 -9.00 11.62 25.04
CA GLY A 238 -8.89 10.69 26.19
C GLY A 238 -7.71 9.72 26.20
N TYR A 239 -6.85 9.69 25.18
CA TYR A 239 -5.56 9.00 25.17
C TYR A 239 -4.41 10.02 25.33
N ASN A 240 -3.26 9.55 25.79
CA ASN A 240 -2.03 10.35 25.91
C ASN A 240 -0.86 9.68 25.17
N GLN A 241 0.32 10.31 25.21
CA GLN A 241 1.50 9.81 24.52
C GLN A 241 1.93 8.40 24.98
N ALA A 242 1.75 8.07 26.27
CA ALA A 242 2.08 6.74 26.77
C ALA A 242 1.17 5.68 26.15
N ASP A 243 -0.12 5.97 25.93
CA ASP A 243 -1.03 5.04 25.26
C ASP A 243 -0.60 4.77 23.81
N VAL A 244 -0.13 5.80 23.09
CA VAL A 244 0.45 5.65 21.75
C VAL A 244 1.67 4.75 21.79
N THR A 245 2.60 4.98 22.72
CA THR A 245 3.81 4.18 22.87
C THR A 245 3.49 2.73 23.21
N GLU A 246 2.59 2.46 24.15
CA GLU A 246 2.23 1.11 24.55
C GLU A 246 1.43 0.37 23.47
N PHE A 247 0.57 1.07 22.74
CA PHE A 247 -0.09 0.48 21.60
C PHE A 247 0.91 0.17 20.47
N ALA A 248 1.86 1.07 20.20
CA ALA A 248 2.94 0.81 19.24
C ALA A 248 3.74 -0.44 19.63
N ARG A 249 4.02 -0.66 20.93
CA ARG A 249 4.67 -1.88 21.41
C ARG A 249 3.84 -3.12 21.11
N ALA A 250 2.53 -3.07 21.35
CA ALA A 250 1.62 -4.18 21.06
C ALA A 250 1.56 -4.52 19.56
N LEU A 251 1.71 -3.51 18.69
CA LEU A 251 1.74 -3.69 17.24
C LEU A 251 3.10 -4.18 16.72
N THR A 252 4.18 -4.15 17.52
CA THR A 252 5.47 -4.68 17.06
C THR A 252 5.36 -6.15 16.69
N GLY A 253 6.05 -6.53 15.62
CA GLY A 253 5.94 -7.85 15.00
C GLY A 253 4.94 -7.89 13.84
N TRP A 254 3.98 -6.96 13.75
CA TRP A 254 3.16 -6.81 12.55
C TRP A 254 4.05 -6.38 11.38
N THR A 255 4.13 -7.21 10.36
CA THR A 255 5.01 -6.97 9.22
C THR A 255 4.44 -7.55 7.93
N VAL A 256 5.20 -7.41 6.84
CA VAL A 256 4.82 -7.87 5.52
C VAL A 256 5.74 -9.02 5.10
N GLY A 257 5.17 -10.21 4.97
CA GLY A 257 5.81 -11.40 4.43
C GLY A 257 6.26 -11.20 2.98
N GLY A 258 7.32 -11.88 2.57
CA GLY A 258 7.93 -11.75 1.25
C GLY A 258 8.84 -10.53 1.08
N LEU A 259 8.71 -9.47 1.87
CA LEU A 259 9.48 -8.24 1.68
C LEU A 259 10.71 -8.14 2.59
N GLY A 260 11.88 -8.04 1.97
CA GLY A 260 13.15 -7.87 2.66
C GLY A 260 13.80 -9.19 3.11
N PRO A 261 15.10 -9.18 3.48
CA PRO A 261 15.86 -10.41 3.67
C PRO A 261 15.31 -11.33 4.76
N ARG A 262 14.72 -10.77 5.83
CA ARG A 262 14.16 -11.57 6.94
C ARG A 262 12.84 -12.23 6.62
N MET A 263 12.06 -11.62 5.74
CA MET A 263 10.72 -12.10 5.37
C MET A 263 10.70 -12.78 4.00
N ALA A 264 11.85 -12.96 3.36
CA ALA A 264 11.94 -13.52 2.01
C ALA A 264 11.32 -14.92 1.87
N GLN A 265 11.29 -15.71 2.95
CA GLN A 265 10.69 -17.05 2.99
C GLN A 265 9.27 -17.06 3.57
N ALA A 266 8.78 -15.93 4.10
CA ALA A 266 7.43 -15.84 4.63
C ALA A 266 6.41 -15.68 3.49
N THR A 267 5.20 -16.23 3.68
CA THR A 267 4.08 -16.06 2.74
C THR A 267 3.83 -14.57 2.48
N PRO A 268 3.75 -14.12 1.21
CA PRO A 268 3.45 -12.73 0.89
C PRO A 268 2.12 -12.27 1.49
N GLY A 269 2.15 -11.22 2.30
CA GLY A 269 0.96 -10.68 2.97
C GLY A 269 1.25 -10.21 4.39
N TYR A 270 0.18 -9.97 5.15
CA TYR A 270 0.27 -9.72 6.59
C TYR A 270 0.90 -10.93 7.31
N THR A 271 1.82 -10.67 8.23
CA THR A 271 2.32 -11.69 9.15
C THR A 271 2.76 -11.08 10.48
N PHE A 272 2.98 -11.96 11.47
CA PHE A 272 3.52 -11.61 12.78
C PHE A 272 4.91 -12.26 12.96
N ALA A 273 5.92 -11.48 13.35
CA ALA A 273 7.32 -11.91 13.43
C ALA A 273 8.06 -11.44 14.69
#